data_AF-A0A2N9EUP3-F1
#
_entry.id   AF-A0A2N9EUP3-F1
#
_cell.length_a   1.000
_cell.length_b   1.000
_cell.length_c   1.000
_cell.angle_alpha   90.00
_cell.angle_beta   90.00
_cell.angle_gamma   90.00
#
_symmetry.space_group_name_H-M   'P 1'
#
loop_
_entity.id
_entity.type
_entity.pdbx_description
1 polymer ?
#
loop_
_entity_poly.entity_id
_entity_poly.type
_entity_poly.pdbx_seq_one_letter_code
_entity_poly.pdbx_strand_id
1 'polypeptide(L)'
;MLLPVGAELVQIMHCKNTIGRTVYPIFYDVDPSDVRKQTGTFAEAFARHEERFTAEMERVHKWRAALTEAANLSGWDLQSVANGIDARVEEMKALLNLGKPDVSIVGIYGMGELPTSLERLRADGCTSMERLSILSNTKSSSNFFLGNCHSLVEIQGLESLQSSPTFYLEGCNNLANDSRKNLLQCLFERDDEHCDIILPGSEVPNWFNHKRIGSSISFHVPTHSDSEIQGLVIWVVTAAKIETTLHWARSSTIIQNKTRGWTEKFRLTPAAIEICGDHSSVCRIPLKIYELEMESGDEIEVSIKVVDALEVKKCGIHLLVNELDVLVEYGSMVQQVDSDSATARDGTMVCAKRGCDDKEAGPSNDWPNEEKSPK
;
A
#
# COMPACT_ATOMS: atom_id res chain seq x y z
N MET A 1 14.02 -12.36 1.28
CA MET A 1 13.51 -11.21 2.04
C MET A 1 14.05 -11.17 3.50
N LEU A 2 15.32 -11.52 3.80
CA LEU A 2 15.89 -11.39 5.17
C LEU A 2 16.42 -9.96 5.44
N LEU A 3 16.45 -9.09 4.42
CA LEU A 3 17.12 -7.79 4.49
C LEU A 3 16.43 -6.77 5.41
N PRO A 4 15.10 -6.60 5.39
CA PRO A 4 14.41 -5.70 6.34
C PRO A 4 14.60 -6.19 7.78
N VAL A 5 14.32 -7.47 7.99
CA VAL A 5 14.31 -8.11 9.31
C VAL A 5 15.71 -8.15 9.90
N GLY A 6 16.75 -8.43 9.10
CA GLY A 6 18.13 -8.50 9.58
C GLY A 6 18.64 -7.16 10.10
N ALA A 7 18.40 -6.06 9.39
CA ALA A 7 18.87 -4.73 9.80
C ALA A 7 18.15 -4.22 11.05
N GLU A 8 16.82 -4.36 11.09
CA GLU A 8 16.01 -3.99 12.24
C GLU A 8 16.35 -4.85 13.47
N LEU A 9 16.51 -6.16 13.29
CA LEU A 9 16.86 -7.07 14.37
C LEU A 9 18.23 -6.73 14.97
N VAL A 10 19.23 -6.41 14.15
CA VAL A 10 20.54 -5.96 14.65
C VAL A 10 20.38 -4.72 15.55
N GLN A 11 19.54 -3.76 15.16
CA GLN A 11 19.32 -2.56 15.95
C GLN A 11 18.56 -2.86 17.25
N ILE A 12 17.57 -3.76 17.22
CA ILE A 12 16.82 -4.17 18.41
C ILE A 12 17.72 -4.91 19.40
N MET A 13 18.56 -5.83 18.92
CA MET A 13 19.52 -6.55 19.77
C MET A 13 20.58 -5.61 20.33
N HIS A 14 21.03 -4.61 19.55
CA HIS A 14 21.89 -3.55 20.04
C HIS A 14 21.22 -2.79 21.20
N CYS A 15 19.98 -2.31 21.03
CA CYS A 15 19.22 -1.60 22.07
C CYS A 15 18.99 -2.45 23.33
N LYS A 16 18.75 -3.76 23.19
CA LYS A 16 18.69 -4.69 24.32
C LYS A 16 20.01 -4.71 25.10
N ASN A 17 21.12 -4.80 24.39
CA ASN A 17 22.43 -4.98 25.01
C ASN A 17 23.04 -3.67 25.55
N THR A 18 22.69 -2.51 24.99
CA THR A 18 23.26 -1.21 25.40
C THR A 18 22.33 -0.39 26.29
N ILE A 19 21.02 -0.47 26.07
CA ILE A 19 20.02 0.36 26.77
C ILE A 19 19.17 -0.50 27.72
N GLY A 20 19.37 -1.83 27.72
CA GLY A 20 18.68 -2.74 28.64
C GLY A 20 17.22 -3.01 28.27
N ARG A 21 16.83 -2.75 27.02
CA ARG A 21 15.45 -3.04 26.57
C ARG A 21 15.14 -4.53 26.63
N THR A 22 13.95 -4.85 27.12
CA THR A 22 13.48 -6.24 27.15
C THR A 22 12.99 -6.62 25.75
N VAL A 23 13.46 -7.76 25.23
CA VAL A 23 13.07 -8.29 23.92
C VAL A 23 12.38 -9.63 24.08
N TYR A 24 11.22 -9.79 23.44
CA TYR A 24 10.51 -11.06 23.35
C TYR A 24 10.37 -11.49 21.89
N PRO A 25 11.03 -12.60 21.47
CA PRO A 25 10.85 -13.15 20.13
C PRO A 25 9.51 -13.90 20.03
N ILE A 26 8.82 -13.70 18.91
CA ILE A 26 7.63 -14.46 18.51
C ILE A 26 8.03 -15.30 17.30
N PHE A 27 8.04 -16.62 17.45
CA PHE A 27 8.31 -17.57 16.39
C PHE A 27 6.99 -17.97 15.75
N TYR A 28 6.73 -17.43 14.56
CA TYR A 28 5.52 -17.73 13.80
C TYR A 28 5.87 -18.61 12.61
N ASP A 29 5.25 -19.78 12.57
CA ASP A 29 5.43 -20.79 11.51
C ASP A 29 6.90 -21.15 11.25
N VAL A 30 7.71 -21.20 12.33
CA VAL A 30 9.10 -21.63 12.30
C VAL A 30 9.47 -22.39 13.55
N ASP A 31 10.38 -23.36 13.39
CA ASP A 31 11.08 -23.95 14.52
C ASP A 31 12.13 -22.95 15.06
N PRO A 32 12.07 -22.56 16.35
CA PRO A 32 13.09 -21.71 16.96
C PRO A 32 14.52 -22.24 16.84
N SER A 33 14.71 -23.57 16.76
CA SER A 33 16.00 -24.21 16.51
C SER A 33 16.53 -23.90 15.11
N ASP A 34 15.67 -23.87 14.10
CA ASP A 34 16.07 -23.52 12.73
C ASP A 34 16.48 -22.06 12.61
N VAL A 35 15.77 -21.16 13.29
CA VAL A 35 16.17 -19.75 13.40
C VAL A 35 17.53 -19.64 14.10
N ARG A 36 17.71 -20.33 15.22
CA ARG A 36 18.92 -20.25 16.06
C ARG A 36 20.17 -20.78 15.38
N LYS A 37 20.04 -21.87 14.63
CA LYS A 37 21.16 -22.53 13.95
C LYS A 37 21.28 -22.10 12.49
N GLN A 38 20.34 -21.30 11.99
CA GLN A 38 20.19 -20.95 10.59
C GLN A 38 20.19 -22.20 9.69
N THR A 39 19.40 -23.20 10.07
CA THR A 39 19.21 -24.47 9.35
C THR A 39 17.91 -24.46 8.53
N GLY A 40 17.73 -25.46 7.66
CA GLY A 40 16.56 -25.54 6.78
C GLY A 40 16.48 -24.34 5.82
N THR A 41 15.30 -23.73 5.74
CA THR A 41 15.04 -22.57 4.85
C THR A 41 15.92 -21.35 5.18
N PHE A 42 16.34 -21.18 6.44
CA PHE A 42 17.28 -20.13 6.82
C PHE A 42 18.66 -20.32 6.21
N ALA A 43 19.13 -21.57 6.06
CA ALA A 43 20.43 -21.86 5.44
C ALA A 43 20.46 -21.44 3.97
N GLU A 44 19.42 -21.80 3.22
CA GLU A 44 19.25 -21.44 1.81
C GLU A 44 19.13 -19.93 1.61
N ALA A 45 18.36 -19.27 2.48
CA ALA A 45 18.20 -17.83 2.44
C ALA A 45 19.52 -17.10 2.73
N PHE A 46 20.33 -17.58 3.68
CA PHE A 46 21.64 -17.01 3.95
C PHE A 46 22.63 -17.25 2.81
N ALA A 47 22.64 -18.44 2.19
CA ALA A 47 23.50 -18.72 1.04
C ALA A 47 23.26 -17.72 -0.11
N ARG A 48 21.99 -17.44 -0.43
CA ARG A 48 21.62 -16.41 -1.42
C ARG A 48 22.09 -15.00 -1.06
N HIS A 49 22.05 -14.63 0.22
CA HIS A 49 22.52 -13.30 0.65
C HIS A 49 24.04 -13.20 0.66
N GLU A 50 24.75 -14.28 0.95
CA GLU A 50 26.21 -14.31 0.86
C GLU A 50 26.70 -14.13 -0.58
N GLU A 51 25.97 -14.71 -1.53
CA GLU A 51 26.21 -14.48 -2.97
C GLU A 51 25.86 -13.03 -3.38
N ARG A 52 24.76 -12.48 -2.89
CA ARG A 52 24.33 -11.10 -3.24
C ARG A 52 25.21 -10.02 -2.58
N PHE A 53 25.72 -10.25 -1.37
CA PHE A 53 26.43 -9.27 -0.55
C PHE A 53 27.89 -9.65 -0.31
N THR A 54 28.55 -10.25 -1.31
CA THR A 54 29.95 -10.68 -1.18
C THR A 54 30.90 -9.52 -0.81
N ALA A 55 30.61 -8.30 -1.27
CA ALA A 55 31.37 -7.10 -0.91
C ALA A 55 31.07 -6.54 0.48
N GLU A 56 30.00 -7.01 1.13
CA GLU A 56 29.49 -6.51 2.41
C GLU A 56 29.20 -7.64 3.41
N MET A 57 29.99 -8.72 3.37
CA MET A 57 29.81 -9.92 4.20
C MET A 57 29.70 -9.64 5.70
N GLU A 58 30.36 -8.58 6.17
CA GLU A 58 30.25 -8.11 7.55
C GLU A 58 28.80 -7.80 7.97
N ARG A 59 27.97 -7.29 7.05
CA ARG A 59 26.53 -7.08 7.31
C ARG A 59 25.80 -8.41 7.47
N VAL A 60 26.10 -9.38 6.62
CA VAL A 60 25.48 -10.72 6.68
C VAL A 60 25.84 -11.43 7.98
N HIS A 61 27.10 -11.32 8.43
CA HIS A 61 27.53 -11.85 9.72
C HIS A 61 26.78 -11.22 10.89
N LYS A 62 26.55 -9.90 10.87
CA LYS A 62 25.75 -9.21 11.89
C LYS A 62 24.30 -9.71 11.93
N TRP A 63 23.69 -9.97 10.77
CA TRP A 63 22.34 -10.55 10.71
C TRP A 63 22.28 -11.97 11.29
N ARG A 64 23.25 -12.83 10.94
CA ARG A 64 23.36 -14.19 11.52
C ARG A 64 23.49 -14.14 13.04
N ALA A 65 24.34 -13.24 13.55
CA ALA A 65 24.55 -13.06 14.98
C ALA A 65 23.27 -12.58 15.68
N ALA A 66 22.58 -11.58 15.12
CA ALA A 66 21.35 -11.04 15.70
C ALA A 66 20.21 -12.06 15.73
N LEU A 67 20.03 -12.87 14.67
CA LEU A 67 19.05 -13.98 14.66
C LEU A 67 19.39 -15.05 15.69
N THR A 68 20.66 -15.43 15.78
CA THR A 68 21.12 -16.40 16.79
C THR A 68 20.85 -15.87 18.19
N GLU A 69 21.18 -14.61 18.46
CA GLU A 69 20.97 -14.00 19.78
C GLU A 69 19.48 -13.89 20.12
N ALA A 70 18.66 -13.40 19.19
CA ALA A 70 17.22 -13.30 19.38
C ALA A 70 16.56 -14.67 19.59
N ALA A 71 16.98 -15.69 18.84
CA ALA A 71 16.46 -17.06 18.97
C ALA A 71 16.92 -17.79 20.26
N ASN A 72 17.87 -17.23 21.00
CA ASN A 72 18.28 -17.71 22.32
C ASN A 72 17.51 -17.04 23.46
N LEU A 73 16.67 -16.03 23.17
CA LEU A 73 15.81 -15.42 24.19
C LEU A 73 14.57 -16.26 24.46
N SER A 74 14.05 -16.14 25.68
CA SER A 74 12.72 -16.69 26.02
C SER A 74 11.64 -15.96 25.23
N GLY A 75 10.86 -16.71 24.46
CA GLY A 75 9.78 -16.16 23.64
C GLY A 75 8.67 -17.17 23.37
N TRP A 76 7.82 -16.85 22.41
CA TRP A 76 6.64 -17.66 22.10
C TRP A 76 6.79 -18.40 20.79
N ASP A 77 6.67 -19.72 20.85
CA ASP A 77 6.48 -20.58 19.69
C ASP A 77 4.98 -20.75 19.42
N LEU A 78 4.53 -20.27 18.26
CA LEU A 78 3.13 -20.30 17.86
C LEU A 78 2.74 -21.58 17.10
N GLN A 79 3.70 -22.46 16.75
CA GLN A 79 3.39 -23.77 16.16
C GLN A 79 2.92 -24.80 17.21
N SER A 80 3.27 -24.62 18.49
CA SER A 80 3.07 -25.63 19.53
C SER A 80 1.69 -25.61 20.24
N VAL A 81 0.66 -24.94 19.69
CA VAL A 81 -0.54 -24.61 20.48
C VAL A 81 -1.79 -25.35 20.00
N ALA A 82 -2.26 -26.31 20.82
CA ALA A 82 -3.53 -27.03 20.61
C ALA A 82 -4.79 -26.13 20.77
N ASN A 83 -4.64 -24.90 21.29
CA ASN A 83 -5.74 -24.02 21.69
C ASN A 83 -5.85 -22.71 20.88
N GLY A 84 -5.28 -22.67 19.68
CA GLY A 84 -5.42 -21.53 18.76
C GLY A 84 -4.57 -20.31 19.11
N ILE A 85 -4.29 -19.49 18.09
CA ILE A 85 -3.47 -18.28 18.14
C ILE A 85 -4.07 -17.25 19.13
N ASP A 86 -5.40 -17.26 19.31
CA ASP A 86 -6.14 -16.28 20.10
C ASP A 86 -5.76 -16.23 21.59
N ALA A 87 -5.47 -17.38 22.23
CA ALA A 87 -5.10 -17.41 23.65
C ALA A 87 -3.75 -16.73 23.93
N ARG A 88 -2.79 -16.84 23.00
CA ARG A 88 -1.50 -16.15 23.08
C ARG A 88 -1.59 -14.69 22.69
N VAL A 89 -2.51 -14.33 21.79
CA VAL A 89 -2.79 -12.91 21.46
C VAL A 89 -3.34 -12.17 22.69
N GLU A 90 -4.24 -12.78 23.47
CA GLU A 90 -4.72 -12.18 24.72
C GLU A 90 -3.63 -12.08 25.80
N GLU A 91 -2.77 -13.10 25.93
CA GLU A 91 -1.60 -13.03 26.82
C GLU A 91 -0.58 -11.96 26.37
N MET A 92 -0.35 -11.86 25.06
CA MET A 92 0.50 -10.84 24.45
C MET A 92 -0.09 -9.45 24.67
N LYS A 93 -1.41 -9.26 24.51
CA LYS A 93 -2.11 -8.00 24.85
C LYS A 93 -1.98 -7.65 26.34
N ALA A 94 -2.06 -8.63 27.24
CA ALA A 94 -1.91 -8.43 28.68
C ALA A 94 -0.46 -8.05 29.06
N LEU A 95 0.54 -8.64 28.41
CA LEU A 95 1.95 -8.28 28.57
C LEU A 95 2.29 -6.92 27.93
N LEU A 96 1.60 -6.60 26.83
CA LEU A 96 1.64 -5.32 26.11
C LEU A 96 0.89 -4.20 26.82
N ASN A 97 0.51 -4.32 28.10
CA ASN A 97 0.02 -3.19 28.91
C ASN A 97 0.92 -1.95 28.70
N LEU A 98 0.53 -1.10 27.75
CA LEU A 98 1.28 0.01 27.16
C LEU A 98 1.52 1.06 28.25
N GLY A 99 2.56 0.82 29.04
CA GLY A 99 2.88 1.63 30.22
C GLY A 99 4.28 1.41 30.77
N LYS A 100 5.06 0.45 30.24
CA LYS A 100 6.51 0.37 30.46
C LYS A 100 7.23 0.76 29.17
N PRO A 101 7.96 1.89 29.15
CA PRO A 101 8.59 2.42 27.93
C PRO A 101 9.75 1.56 27.37
N ASP A 102 10.14 0.49 28.06
CA ASP A 102 11.40 -0.24 27.79
C ASP A 102 11.22 -1.64 27.19
N VAL A 103 10.02 -2.03 26.75
CA VAL A 103 9.76 -3.35 26.14
C VAL A 103 9.70 -3.23 24.61
N SER A 104 10.46 -4.05 23.89
CA SER A 104 10.44 -4.19 22.43
C SER A 104 10.04 -5.62 22.05
N ILE A 105 9.12 -5.79 21.10
CA ILE A 105 8.71 -7.11 20.61
C ILE A 105 9.37 -7.38 19.27
N VAL A 106 9.88 -8.60 19.08
CA VAL A 106 10.51 -9.04 17.83
C VAL A 106 9.67 -10.17 17.24
N GLY A 107 9.11 -9.96 16.05
CA GLY A 107 8.57 -11.05 15.24
C GLY A 107 9.68 -11.75 14.47
N ILE A 108 9.89 -13.04 14.72
CA ILE A 108 10.81 -13.88 13.95
C ILE A 108 9.94 -14.79 13.06
N TYR A 109 9.87 -14.43 11.79
CA TYR A 109 9.13 -15.17 10.77
C TYR A 109 10.07 -15.97 9.86
N GLY A 110 9.60 -17.14 9.45
CA GLY A 110 10.25 -18.05 8.51
C GLY A 110 10.40 -17.42 7.15
N MET A 111 11.65 -17.31 6.74
CA MET A 111 12.00 -16.53 5.58
C MET A 111 11.92 -17.42 4.33
N GLY A 112 10.69 -17.72 3.90
CA GLY A 112 10.40 -18.40 2.64
C GLY A 112 9.48 -17.55 1.79
N GLU A 113 8.21 -17.55 2.13
CA GLU A 113 7.12 -16.98 1.36
C GLU A 113 6.02 -16.54 2.33
N LEU A 114 5.13 -15.64 1.91
CA LEU A 114 3.92 -15.38 2.67
C LEU A 114 3.09 -16.67 2.80
N PRO A 115 2.34 -16.87 3.91
CA PRO A 115 1.49 -18.05 4.04
C PRO A 115 0.51 -18.14 2.85
N THR A 116 0.32 -19.33 2.29
CA THR A 116 -0.59 -19.52 1.14
C THR A 116 -2.06 -19.31 1.47
N SER A 117 -2.39 -19.19 2.76
CA SER A 117 -3.72 -18.87 3.28
C SER A 117 -3.89 -17.39 3.65
N LEU A 118 -2.97 -16.52 3.24
CA LEU A 118 -3.00 -15.11 3.63
C LEU A 118 -4.15 -14.36 2.94
N GLU A 119 -5.12 -13.92 3.75
CA GLU A 119 -6.23 -13.08 3.26
C GLU A 119 -5.93 -11.58 3.43
N ARG A 120 -5.04 -11.21 4.36
CA ARG A 120 -4.71 -9.82 4.65
C ARG A 120 -3.24 -9.64 4.98
N LEU A 121 -2.54 -8.79 4.21
CA LEU A 121 -1.20 -8.31 4.52
C LEU A 121 -1.26 -6.83 4.88
N ARG A 122 -0.68 -6.44 6.02
CA ARG A 122 -0.45 -5.03 6.34
C ARG A 122 1.03 -4.79 6.57
N ALA A 123 1.64 -4.01 5.68
CA ALA A 123 3.04 -3.61 5.72
C ALA A 123 3.21 -2.13 5.32
N ASP A 124 2.20 -1.30 5.56
CA ASP A 124 2.27 0.14 5.30
C ASP A 124 3.53 0.76 5.95
N GLY A 125 4.20 1.67 5.23
CA GLY A 125 5.41 2.35 5.66
C GLY A 125 6.67 1.47 5.64
N CYS A 126 6.62 0.26 5.08
CA CYS A 126 7.80 -0.60 5.02
C CYS A 126 8.85 -0.03 4.05
N THR A 127 9.89 0.58 4.61
CA THR A 127 10.96 1.25 3.84
C THR A 127 12.05 0.32 3.33
N SER A 128 12.05 -0.95 3.74
CA SER A 128 13.09 -1.93 3.37
C SER A 128 12.61 -3.01 2.39
N MET A 129 11.30 -3.10 2.13
CA MET A 129 10.74 -4.11 1.23
C MET A 129 10.97 -3.71 -0.23
N GLU A 130 11.85 -4.42 -0.93
CA GLU A 130 12.11 -4.20 -2.36
C GLU A 130 11.16 -5.01 -3.26
N ARG A 131 10.78 -6.20 -2.80
CA ARG A 131 9.99 -7.17 -3.57
C ARG A 131 8.99 -7.87 -2.67
N LEU A 132 7.79 -8.09 -3.20
CA LEU A 132 6.73 -8.87 -2.58
C LEU A 132 6.38 -10.07 -3.48
N SER A 133 6.41 -11.26 -2.91
CA SER A 133 5.98 -12.49 -3.58
C SER A 133 4.70 -12.98 -2.92
N ILE A 134 3.61 -12.98 -3.67
CA ILE A 134 2.29 -13.42 -3.20
C ILE A 134 2.06 -14.82 -3.75
N LEU A 135 2.00 -15.79 -2.85
CA LEU A 135 1.53 -17.12 -3.20
C LEU A 135 0.27 -17.33 -2.36
N SER A 136 -0.88 -17.40 -3.01
CA SER A 136 -2.15 -17.66 -2.33
C SER A 136 -2.89 -18.78 -3.03
N ASN A 137 -3.57 -19.62 -2.26
CA ASN A 137 -4.48 -20.63 -2.77
C ASN A 137 -5.88 -20.46 -2.17
N THR A 138 -6.16 -19.27 -1.60
CA THR A 138 -7.46 -18.97 -1.01
C THR A 138 -8.48 -18.63 -2.09
N LYS A 139 -9.73 -19.02 -1.84
CA LYS A 139 -10.91 -18.58 -2.61
C LYS A 139 -11.48 -17.25 -2.09
N SER A 140 -10.86 -16.68 -1.07
CA SER A 140 -11.29 -15.44 -0.44
C SER A 140 -10.57 -14.27 -1.10
N SER A 141 -11.26 -13.13 -1.25
CA SER A 141 -10.59 -11.89 -1.65
C SER A 141 -9.50 -11.50 -0.64
N SER A 142 -8.34 -11.15 -1.17
CA SER A 142 -7.15 -10.81 -0.37
C SER A 142 -6.91 -9.30 -0.38
N ASN A 143 -6.55 -8.71 0.78
CA ASN A 143 -6.28 -7.29 0.91
C ASN A 143 -4.81 -7.03 1.30
N PHE A 144 -4.11 -6.22 0.50
CA PHE A 144 -2.69 -5.91 0.68
C PHE A 144 -2.51 -4.41 0.96
N PHE A 145 -2.33 -4.06 2.23
CA PHE A 145 -2.05 -2.71 2.69
C PHE A 145 -0.53 -2.48 2.65
N LEU A 146 -0.07 -1.80 1.61
CA LEU A 146 1.34 -1.59 1.27
C LEU A 146 1.65 -0.10 1.07
N GLY A 147 0.81 0.79 1.61
CA GLY A 147 0.97 2.24 1.46
C GLY A 147 2.35 2.69 1.94
N ASN A 148 2.93 3.69 1.29
CA ASN A 148 4.21 4.32 1.62
C ASN A 148 5.40 3.34 1.71
N CYS A 149 5.32 2.20 1.01
CA CYS A 149 6.46 1.30 0.81
C CYS A 149 7.38 1.84 -0.29
N HIS A 150 8.13 2.90 0.03
CA HIS A 150 8.95 3.64 -0.94
C HIS A 150 10.02 2.81 -1.65
N SER A 151 10.48 1.71 -1.05
CA SER A 151 11.49 0.83 -1.66
C SER A 151 10.89 -0.29 -2.50
N LEU A 152 9.56 -0.46 -2.51
CA LEU A 152 8.90 -1.55 -3.22
C LEU A 152 8.99 -1.32 -4.73
N VAL A 153 9.74 -2.19 -5.40
CA VAL A 153 9.94 -2.16 -6.85
C VAL A 153 9.08 -3.20 -7.54
N GLU A 154 8.79 -4.32 -6.88
CA GLU A 154 8.23 -5.48 -7.58
C GLU A 154 7.19 -6.25 -6.74
N ILE A 155 6.08 -6.62 -7.38
CA ILE A 155 5.08 -7.56 -6.86
C ILE A 155 4.91 -8.71 -7.85
N GLN A 156 5.04 -9.95 -7.38
CA GLN A 156 4.95 -11.18 -8.18
C GLN A 156 3.96 -12.17 -7.58
N GLY A 157 3.54 -13.16 -8.38
CA GLY A 157 2.67 -14.25 -7.94
C GLY A 157 1.17 -13.92 -7.96
N LEU A 158 0.78 -12.87 -8.66
CA LEU A 158 -0.62 -12.44 -8.82
C LEU A 158 -1.48 -13.47 -9.56
N GLU A 159 -0.84 -14.31 -10.39
CA GLU A 159 -1.43 -15.43 -11.10
C GLU A 159 -1.92 -16.55 -10.18
N SER A 160 -1.40 -16.62 -8.94
CA SER A 160 -1.81 -17.64 -7.97
C SER A 160 -3.17 -17.34 -7.31
N LEU A 161 -3.56 -16.06 -7.25
CA LEU A 161 -4.78 -15.62 -6.59
C LEU A 161 -6.01 -16.22 -7.30
N GLN A 162 -7.00 -16.74 -6.57
CA GLN A 162 -8.26 -17.24 -7.15
C GLN A 162 -9.39 -16.21 -7.15
N SER A 163 -9.21 -15.09 -6.44
CA SER A 163 -10.16 -13.99 -6.39
C SER A 163 -9.47 -12.64 -6.57
N SER A 164 -10.22 -11.64 -7.04
CA SER A 164 -9.71 -10.28 -7.19
C SER A 164 -9.15 -9.72 -5.88
N PRO A 165 -7.87 -9.33 -5.87
CA PRO A 165 -7.25 -8.71 -4.71
C PRO A 165 -7.51 -7.20 -4.65
N THR A 166 -7.43 -6.66 -3.45
CA THR A 166 -7.42 -5.22 -3.20
C THR A 166 -6.02 -4.80 -2.80
N PHE A 167 -5.44 -3.82 -3.50
CA PHE A 167 -4.08 -3.32 -3.25
C PHE A 167 -4.10 -1.84 -2.87
N TYR A 168 -3.46 -1.52 -1.75
CA TYR A 168 -3.19 -0.16 -1.30
C TYR A 168 -1.71 0.12 -1.50
N LEU A 169 -1.36 0.82 -2.56
CA LEU A 169 0.02 1.12 -2.95
C LEU A 169 0.27 2.63 -3.02
N GLU A 170 -0.53 3.44 -2.32
CA GLU A 170 -0.26 4.87 -2.16
C GLU A 170 1.22 5.11 -1.79
N GLY A 171 1.86 6.14 -2.33
CA GLY A 171 3.27 6.44 -2.01
C GLY A 171 4.31 5.41 -2.48
N CYS A 172 3.93 4.30 -3.12
CA CYS A 172 4.86 3.31 -3.69
C CYS A 172 5.47 3.78 -5.01
N ASN A 173 6.15 4.93 -4.97
CA ASN A 173 6.59 5.67 -6.15
C ASN A 173 7.60 4.89 -7.02
N ASN A 174 8.36 3.97 -6.42
CA ASN A 174 9.39 3.17 -7.11
C ASN A 174 8.89 1.86 -7.72
N LEU A 175 7.59 1.56 -7.64
CA LEU A 175 7.02 0.35 -8.22
C LEU A 175 7.26 0.32 -9.74
N ALA A 176 7.84 -0.77 -10.25
CA ALA A 176 8.17 -0.90 -11.66
C ALA A 176 6.92 -0.93 -12.56
N ASN A 177 7.05 -0.45 -13.80
CA ASN A 177 5.94 -0.43 -14.76
C ASN A 177 5.39 -1.83 -15.08
N ASP A 178 6.26 -2.85 -15.16
CA ASP A 178 5.82 -4.24 -15.36
C ASP A 178 4.98 -4.73 -14.18
N SER A 179 5.33 -4.36 -12.94
CA SER A 179 4.51 -4.70 -11.77
C SER A 179 3.16 -3.95 -11.78
N ARG A 180 3.15 -2.66 -12.15
CA ARG A 180 1.89 -1.92 -12.33
C ARG A 180 1.01 -2.57 -13.40
N LYS A 181 1.61 -3.02 -14.52
CA LYS A 181 0.92 -3.74 -15.59
C LYS A 181 0.30 -5.03 -15.08
N ASN A 182 1.08 -5.86 -14.39
CA ASN A 182 0.59 -7.15 -13.87
C ASN A 182 -0.55 -6.96 -12.85
N LEU A 183 -0.48 -5.91 -12.03
CA LEU A 183 -1.56 -5.52 -11.11
C LEU A 183 -2.85 -5.16 -11.86
N LEU A 184 -2.75 -4.30 -12.88
CA LEU A 184 -3.89 -3.93 -13.71
C LEU A 184 -4.46 -5.14 -14.45
N GLN A 185 -3.61 -5.98 -15.02
CA GLN A 185 -4.03 -7.22 -15.68
C GLN A 185 -4.78 -8.15 -14.71
N CYS A 186 -4.27 -8.32 -13.49
CA CYS A 186 -4.93 -9.10 -12.45
C CYS A 186 -6.33 -8.56 -12.10
N LEU A 187 -6.51 -7.24 -12.09
CA LEU A 187 -7.81 -6.58 -11.88
C LEU A 187 -8.79 -6.81 -13.05
N PHE A 188 -8.28 -6.86 -14.28
CA PHE A 188 -9.08 -6.84 -15.50
C PHE A 188 -9.34 -8.20 -16.14
N GLU A 189 -8.70 -9.27 -15.67
CA GLU A 189 -8.95 -10.65 -16.14
C GLU A 189 -9.97 -11.41 -15.28
N ARG A 190 -10.49 -10.78 -14.23
CA ARG A 190 -11.36 -11.43 -13.25
C ARG A 190 -12.76 -10.86 -13.26
N ASP A 191 -13.74 -11.74 -13.42
CA ASP A 191 -15.19 -11.44 -13.34
C ASP A 191 -15.71 -11.68 -11.91
N ASP A 192 -14.98 -11.19 -10.91
CA ASP A 192 -15.39 -11.27 -9.50
C ASP A 192 -16.10 -9.98 -9.06
N GLU A 193 -16.49 -9.86 -7.79
CA GLU A 193 -17.05 -8.63 -7.24
C GLU A 193 -16.13 -7.40 -7.45
N HIS A 194 -16.72 -6.20 -7.41
CA HIS A 194 -15.97 -4.95 -7.55
C HIS A 194 -14.74 -4.90 -6.63
N CYS A 195 -13.61 -4.57 -7.24
CA CYS A 195 -12.30 -4.50 -6.61
C CYS A 195 -11.54 -3.32 -7.20
N ASP A 196 -10.55 -2.85 -6.47
CA ASP A 196 -9.79 -1.67 -6.84
C ASP A 196 -8.34 -1.72 -6.37
N ILE A 197 -7.54 -0.95 -7.08
CA ILE A 197 -6.12 -0.79 -6.84
C ILE A 197 -5.86 0.70 -6.67
N ILE A 198 -5.18 1.05 -5.58
CA ILE A 198 -4.70 2.40 -5.33
C ILE A 198 -3.22 2.43 -5.68
N LEU A 199 -2.83 3.36 -6.55
CA LEU A 199 -1.47 3.53 -7.07
C LEU A 199 -1.04 4.99 -6.92
N PRO A 200 0.28 5.26 -6.87
CA PRO A 200 0.77 6.62 -7.03
C PRO A 200 0.50 7.07 -8.48
N GLY A 201 -0.04 8.28 -8.64
CA GLY A 201 -0.31 8.82 -9.97
C GLY A 201 -1.21 10.04 -9.94
N SER A 202 -0.85 11.05 -10.75
CA SER A 202 -1.57 12.32 -10.88
C SER A 202 -2.37 12.44 -12.19
N GLU A 203 -2.25 11.46 -13.08
CA GLU A 203 -2.85 11.49 -14.42
C GLU A 203 -3.72 10.28 -14.69
N VAL A 204 -4.75 10.50 -15.50
CA VAL A 204 -5.54 9.42 -16.10
C VAL A 204 -4.77 8.93 -17.34
N PRO A 205 -4.50 7.62 -17.48
CA PRO A 205 -3.77 7.09 -18.62
C PRO A 205 -4.39 7.46 -19.97
N ASN A 206 -3.56 7.56 -21.01
CA ASN A 206 -3.99 8.11 -22.30
C ASN A 206 -4.99 7.26 -23.08
N TRP A 207 -5.01 5.94 -22.84
CA TRP A 207 -5.92 4.99 -23.48
C TRP A 207 -7.35 5.02 -22.91
N PHE A 208 -7.62 5.80 -21.86
CA PHE A 208 -9.00 6.04 -21.44
C PHE A 208 -9.76 6.84 -22.50
N ASN A 209 -10.83 6.24 -23.01
CA ASN A 209 -11.65 6.80 -24.09
C ASN A 209 -12.36 8.09 -23.68
N HIS A 210 -12.77 8.16 -22.41
CA HIS A 210 -13.46 9.32 -21.86
C HIS A 210 -12.68 9.83 -20.66
N LYS A 211 -12.18 11.07 -20.71
CA LYS A 211 -11.41 11.71 -19.63
C LYS A 211 -11.99 13.09 -19.33
N ARG A 212 -12.02 13.48 -18.05
CA ARG A 212 -12.49 14.80 -17.64
C ARG A 212 -11.80 15.29 -16.37
N ILE A 213 -11.65 16.61 -16.26
CA ILE A 213 -11.27 17.27 -15.01
C ILE A 213 -12.50 17.34 -14.10
N GLY A 214 -12.32 16.98 -12.83
CA GLY A 214 -13.37 16.98 -11.81
C GLY A 214 -14.00 15.61 -11.56
N SER A 215 -15.13 15.61 -10.85
CA SER A 215 -15.71 14.42 -10.24
C SER A 215 -16.89 13.80 -10.99
N SER A 216 -17.23 14.27 -12.19
CA SER A 216 -18.35 13.72 -12.97
C SER A 216 -18.05 13.79 -14.46
N ILE A 217 -18.47 12.78 -15.21
CA ILE A 217 -18.32 12.66 -16.66
C ILE A 217 -19.58 12.05 -17.26
N SER A 218 -20.01 12.59 -18.39
CA SER A 218 -21.11 12.03 -19.19
C SER A 218 -20.61 11.69 -20.58
N PHE A 219 -21.05 10.56 -21.12
CA PHE A 219 -20.69 10.10 -22.45
C PHE A 219 -21.83 9.27 -23.05
N HIS A 220 -21.80 9.11 -24.37
CA HIS A 220 -22.66 8.14 -25.06
C HIS A 220 -21.84 6.88 -25.29
N VAL A 221 -22.44 5.72 -25.04
CA VAL A 221 -21.82 4.43 -25.34
C VAL A 221 -21.52 4.40 -26.86
N PRO A 222 -20.26 4.21 -27.27
CA PRO A 222 -19.89 4.18 -28.69
C PRO A 222 -20.62 3.07 -29.43
N THR A 223 -20.75 3.25 -30.75
CA THR A 223 -21.34 2.22 -31.60
C THR A 223 -20.34 1.08 -31.78
N HIS A 224 -20.63 -0.08 -31.21
CA HIS A 224 -19.80 -1.28 -31.35
C HIS A 224 -20.50 -2.30 -32.26
N SER A 225 -19.74 -3.03 -33.08
CA SER A 225 -20.24 -4.11 -33.93
C SER A 225 -20.47 -5.37 -33.09
N ASP A 226 -21.72 -5.77 -32.83
CA ASP A 226 -22.19 -7.02 -32.20
C ASP A 226 -21.54 -7.49 -30.87
N SER A 227 -20.51 -6.82 -30.36
CA SER A 227 -19.80 -7.22 -29.15
C SER A 227 -20.51 -6.73 -27.89
N GLU A 228 -20.68 -7.65 -26.94
CA GLU A 228 -21.37 -7.42 -25.66
C GLU A 228 -20.49 -6.57 -24.72
N ILE A 229 -21.07 -5.54 -24.09
CA ILE A 229 -20.36 -4.71 -23.12
C ILE A 229 -20.32 -5.43 -21.78
N GLN A 230 -19.12 -5.83 -21.36
CA GLN A 230 -18.89 -6.62 -20.16
C GLN A 230 -18.79 -5.76 -18.89
N GLY A 231 -18.26 -4.55 -19.02
CA GLY A 231 -17.90 -3.76 -17.85
C GLY A 231 -17.43 -2.34 -18.13
N LEU A 232 -17.14 -1.62 -17.04
CA LEU A 232 -16.49 -0.32 -17.04
C LEU A 232 -15.20 -0.38 -16.23
N VAL A 233 -14.15 0.26 -16.73
CA VAL A 233 -12.97 0.60 -15.93
C VAL A 233 -13.05 2.08 -15.59
N ILE A 234 -12.92 2.40 -14.31
CA ILE A 234 -12.98 3.77 -13.81
C ILE A 234 -11.65 4.10 -13.16
N TRP A 235 -11.02 5.16 -13.64
CA TRP A 235 -9.83 5.75 -13.04
C TRP A 235 -10.18 7.07 -12.36
N VAL A 236 -9.70 7.27 -11.14
CA VAL A 236 -9.98 8.46 -10.35
C VAL A 236 -8.67 8.97 -9.77
N VAL A 237 -8.31 10.21 -10.10
CA VAL A 237 -7.22 10.93 -9.46
C VAL A 237 -7.80 11.80 -8.34
N THR A 238 -7.37 11.54 -7.11
CA THR A 238 -7.79 12.28 -5.92
C THR A 238 -6.60 12.93 -5.21
N ALA A 239 -6.88 14.03 -4.52
CA ALA A 239 -5.91 14.75 -3.69
C ALA A 239 -6.57 15.17 -2.37
N ALA A 240 -5.77 15.32 -1.32
CA ALA A 240 -6.24 15.89 -0.06
C ALA A 240 -6.39 17.42 -0.19
N LYS A 241 -7.51 17.98 0.30
CA LYS A 241 -7.76 19.43 0.34
C LYS A 241 -7.10 20.14 1.51
N ILE A 242 -6.81 19.41 2.57
CA ILE A 242 -6.27 19.91 3.84
C ILE A 242 -5.18 18.93 4.27
N GLU A 243 -4.14 19.43 4.94
CA GLU A 243 -3.19 18.58 5.68
C GLU A 243 -3.98 17.75 6.70
N THR A 244 -4.34 16.53 6.31
CA THR A 244 -5.15 15.61 7.10
C THR A 244 -4.53 14.23 6.99
N THR A 245 -4.34 13.57 8.13
CA THR A 245 -4.07 12.14 8.18
C THR A 245 -5.41 11.41 8.20
N LEU A 246 -6.06 11.30 7.05
CA LEU A 246 -7.27 10.49 6.92
C LEU A 246 -6.87 9.05 6.66
N HIS A 247 -6.96 8.23 7.71
CA HIS A 247 -6.97 6.78 7.56
C HIS A 247 -8.33 6.39 6.99
N TRP A 248 -8.38 6.00 5.72
CA TRP A 248 -9.54 5.39 5.05
C TRP A 248 -10.67 6.37 4.67
N ALA A 249 -10.38 7.24 3.72
CA ALA A 249 -11.39 8.10 3.11
C ALA A 249 -12.31 7.29 2.18
N ARG A 250 -13.57 7.12 2.56
CA ARG A 250 -14.56 6.39 1.74
C ARG A 250 -14.92 7.18 0.50
N SER A 251 -14.84 6.54 -0.65
CA SER A 251 -15.31 7.09 -1.92
C SER A 251 -16.39 6.18 -2.50
N SER A 252 -17.18 6.71 -3.42
CA SER A 252 -18.17 5.93 -4.16
C SER A 252 -18.34 6.45 -5.56
N THR A 253 -18.55 5.54 -6.49
CA THR A 253 -18.92 5.85 -7.87
C THR A 253 -20.41 5.60 -8.03
N ILE A 254 -21.11 6.59 -8.57
CA ILE A 254 -22.51 6.48 -8.97
C ILE A 254 -22.51 6.42 -10.50
N ILE A 255 -23.06 5.36 -11.06
CA ILE A 255 -23.27 5.21 -12.50
C ILE A 255 -24.75 5.33 -12.77
N GLN A 256 -25.12 6.20 -13.69
CA GLN A 256 -26.48 6.39 -14.14
C GLN A 256 -26.56 6.16 -15.64
N ASN A 257 -27.44 5.27 -16.07
CA ASN A 257 -27.86 5.18 -17.46
C ASN A 257 -29.14 6.01 -17.62
N LYS A 258 -29.01 7.18 -18.26
CA LYS A 258 -30.12 8.12 -18.44
C LYS A 258 -31.12 7.64 -19.49
N THR A 259 -30.65 6.90 -20.49
CA THR A 259 -31.51 6.33 -21.53
C THR A 259 -32.41 5.25 -20.96
N ARG A 260 -31.86 4.36 -20.13
CA ARG A 260 -32.58 3.22 -19.53
C ARG A 260 -33.20 3.51 -18.16
N GLY A 261 -32.81 4.60 -17.52
CA GLY A 261 -33.40 5.07 -16.26
C GLY A 261 -32.94 4.33 -15.00
N TRP A 262 -31.79 3.66 -15.03
CA TRP A 262 -31.20 3.01 -13.84
C TRP A 262 -30.05 3.83 -13.25
N THR A 263 -29.81 3.66 -11.95
CA THR A 263 -28.70 4.30 -11.23
C THR A 263 -28.19 3.36 -10.17
N GLU A 264 -26.89 3.07 -10.22
CA GLU A 264 -26.24 2.21 -9.24
C GLU A 264 -25.07 2.88 -8.55
N LYS A 265 -24.84 2.49 -7.29
CA LYS A 265 -23.79 3.06 -6.45
C LYS A 265 -22.82 1.98 -6.00
N PHE A 266 -21.58 2.12 -6.46
CA PHE A 266 -20.45 1.26 -6.11
C PHE A 266 -19.60 1.95 -5.04
N ARG A 267 -19.22 1.20 -4.00
CA ARG A 267 -18.26 1.70 -3.01
C ARG A 267 -16.86 1.55 -3.61
N LEU A 268 -16.04 2.59 -3.49
CA LEU A 268 -14.61 2.49 -3.77
C LEU A 268 -13.90 2.22 -2.46
N THR A 269 -12.82 1.43 -2.52
CA THR A 269 -12.07 1.09 -1.33
C THR A 269 -11.42 2.34 -0.74
N PRO A 270 -11.38 2.47 0.61
CA PRO A 270 -10.89 3.69 1.22
C PRO A 270 -9.38 3.84 1.08
N ALA A 271 -8.88 4.84 0.36
CA ALA A 271 -7.45 5.15 0.35
C ALA A 271 -7.01 5.69 1.72
N ALA A 272 -5.85 5.24 2.22
CA ALA A 272 -5.11 6.03 3.20
C ALA A 272 -4.37 7.12 2.43
N ILE A 273 -4.61 8.37 2.79
CA ILE A 273 -4.06 9.50 2.06
C ILE A 273 -3.11 10.22 3.00
N GLU A 274 -1.82 10.14 2.68
CA GLU A 274 -0.81 10.99 3.30
C GLU A 274 -0.72 12.34 2.58
N ILE A 275 -0.23 13.32 3.34
CA ILE A 275 -0.50 14.76 3.23
C ILE A 275 -0.01 15.47 1.94
N CYS A 276 0.60 14.80 0.95
CA CYS A 276 1.22 15.54 -0.17
C CYS A 276 1.25 14.88 -1.57
N GLY A 277 0.53 13.78 -1.80
CA GLY A 277 0.51 13.12 -3.12
C GLY A 277 -0.85 13.17 -3.81
N ASP A 278 -0.86 13.32 -5.13
CA ASP A 278 -2.01 12.89 -5.93
C ASP A 278 -2.00 11.35 -5.97
N HIS A 279 -3.16 10.75 -5.74
CA HIS A 279 -3.33 9.30 -5.74
C HIS A 279 -4.33 8.89 -6.81
N SER A 280 -4.01 7.80 -7.49
CA SER A 280 -4.88 7.20 -8.50
C SER A 280 -5.55 5.96 -7.93
N SER A 281 -6.86 5.86 -8.08
CA SER A 281 -7.62 4.64 -7.85
C SER A 281 -8.17 4.15 -9.17
N VAL A 282 -8.06 2.85 -9.41
CA VAL A 282 -8.63 2.18 -10.57
C VAL A 282 -9.51 1.03 -10.13
N CYS A 283 -10.72 0.94 -10.68
CA CYS A 283 -11.66 -0.13 -10.37
C CYS A 283 -12.31 -0.70 -11.64
N ARG A 284 -12.62 -1.99 -11.63
CA ARG A 284 -13.45 -2.68 -12.63
C ARG A 284 -14.87 -2.82 -12.08
N ILE A 285 -15.85 -2.50 -12.90
CA ILE A 285 -17.27 -2.69 -12.62
C ILE A 285 -17.82 -3.68 -13.65
N PRO A 286 -17.96 -4.97 -13.29
CA PRO A 286 -18.54 -5.99 -14.16
C PRO A 286 -20.06 -5.84 -14.23
N LEU A 287 -20.59 -5.39 -15.37
CA LEU A 287 -22.01 -5.08 -15.51
C LEU A 287 -22.90 -6.31 -15.33
N LYS A 288 -22.44 -7.47 -15.81
CA LYS A 288 -23.18 -8.73 -15.76
C LYS A 288 -23.46 -9.22 -14.33
N ILE A 289 -22.52 -9.05 -13.41
CA ILE A 289 -22.68 -9.47 -12.00
C ILE A 289 -23.76 -8.64 -11.30
N TYR A 290 -23.91 -7.38 -11.70
CA TYR A 290 -24.88 -6.45 -11.15
C TYR A 290 -26.18 -6.37 -11.98
N GLU A 291 -26.34 -7.23 -12.99
CA GLU A 291 -27.50 -7.25 -13.90
C GLU A 291 -27.77 -5.89 -14.56
N LEU A 292 -26.71 -5.14 -14.89
CA LEU A 292 -26.80 -3.81 -15.48
C LEU A 292 -26.71 -3.85 -17.00
N GLU A 293 -27.83 -3.54 -17.66
CA GLU A 293 -27.88 -3.47 -19.12
C GLU A 293 -27.35 -2.13 -19.65
N MET A 294 -26.53 -2.21 -20.69
CA MET A 294 -25.98 -1.06 -21.38
C MET A 294 -25.77 -1.38 -22.86
N GLU A 295 -26.26 -0.50 -23.75
CA GLU A 295 -26.20 -0.69 -25.20
C GLU A 295 -25.59 0.51 -25.91
N SER A 296 -25.19 0.29 -27.18
CA SER A 296 -24.70 1.36 -28.07
C SER A 296 -25.69 2.53 -28.12
N GLY A 297 -25.19 3.73 -27.89
CA GLY A 297 -26.00 4.96 -27.88
C GLY A 297 -26.61 5.34 -26.54
N ASP A 298 -26.56 4.49 -25.50
CA ASP A 298 -27.02 4.86 -24.16
C ASP A 298 -26.22 6.07 -23.62
N GLU A 299 -26.92 7.02 -23.00
CA GLU A 299 -26.29 8.15 -22.31
C GLU A 299 -25.96 7.76 -20.87
N ILE A 300 -24.67 7.71 -20.56
CA ILE A 300 -24.15 7.33 -19.25
C ILE A 300 -23.59 8.56 -18.55
N GLU A 301 -23.92 8.72 -17.26
CA GLU A 301 -23.28 9.66 -16.36
C GLU A 301 -22.61 8.90 -15.21
N VAL A 302 -21.32 9.18 -15.01
CA VAL A 302 -20.53 8.64 -13.91
C VAL A 302 -20.14 9.77 -12.98
N SER A 303 -20.54 9.69 -11.72
CA SER A 303 -20.26 10.66 -10.68
C SER A 303 -19.48 10.03 -9.52
N ILE A 304 -18.32 10.60 -9.21
CA ILE A 304 -17.48 10.22 -8.10
C ILE A 304 -17.81 11.10 -6.89
N LYS A 305 -18.14 10.46 -5.77
CA LYS A 305 -18.34 11.10 -4.47
C LYS A 305 -17.21 10.71 -3.54
N VAL A 306 -16.50 11.72 -3.05
CA VAL A 306 -15.43 11.59 -2.05
C VAL A 306 -15.87 12.31 -0.77
N VAL A 307 -15.24 11.99 0.35
CA VAL A 307 -15.41 12.77 1.60
C VAL A 307 -14.92 14.21 1.42
N ASP A 308 -15.44 15.14 2.21
CA ASP A 308 -15.18 16.58 2.04
C ASP A 308 -13.69 16.96 2.07
N ALA A 309 -12.89 16.20 2.80
CA ALA A 309 -11.45 16.38 2.92
C ALA A 309 -10.67 16.04 1.64
N LEU A 310 -11.30 15.39 0.66
CA LEU A 310 -10.71 15.06 -0.63
C LEU A 310 -11.33 15.87 -1.77
N GLU A 311 -10.55 16.04 -2.82
CA GLU A 311 -11.02 16.47 -4.13
C GLU A 311 -10.71 15.41 -5.19
N VAL A 312 -11.62 15.29 -6.16
CA VAL A 312 -11.35 14.56 -7.40
C VAL A 312 -10.78 15.55 -8.40
N LYS A 313 -9.53 15.34 -8.79
CA LYS A 313 -8.87 16.17 -9.80
C LYS A 313 -9.27 15.76 -11.21
N LYS A 314 -9.28 14.46 -11.48
CA LYS A 314 -9.53 13.89 -12.81
C LYS A 314 -10.24 12.55 -12.68
N CYS A 315 -11.07 12.23 -13.67
CA CYS A 315 -11.60 10.89 -13.83
C CYS A 315 -11.53 10.42 -15.29
N GLY A 316 -11.42 9.11 -15.46
CA GLY A 316 -11.39 8.42 -16.74
C GLY A 316 -12.34 7.23 -16.76
N ILE A 317 -13.04 7.04 -17.88
CA ILE A 317 -13.89 5.86 -18.13
C ILE A 317 -13.43 5.16 -19.41
N HIS A 318 -13.29 3.84 -19.30
CA HIS A 318 -13.05 2.96 -20.43
C HIS A 318 -14.08 1.82 -20.40
N LEU A 319 -14.58 1.44 -21.57
CA LEU A 319 -15.61 0.41 -21.75
C LEU A 319 -14.95 -0.92 -22.07
N LEU A 320 -15.34 -1.99 -21.37
CA LEU A 320 -14.87 -3.34 -21.64
C LEU A 320 -15.86 -4.03 -22.58
N VAL A 321 -15.44 -4.30 -23.81
CA VAL A 321 -16.30 -4.83 -24.89
C VAL A 321 -15.85 -6.24 -25.34
N ASN A 322 -14.64 -6.68 -24.97
CA ASN A 322 -14.12 -8.04 -25.17
C ASN A 322 -12.79 -8.24 -24.37
N GLU A 323 -12.66 -9.26 -23.52
CA GLU A 323 -11.44 -9.48 -22.71
C GLU A 323 -10.16 -9.63 -23.55
N LEU A 324 -10.27 -10.19 -24.77
CA LEU A 324 -9.12 -10.36 -25.67
C LEU A 324 -8.61 -9.04 -26.27
N ASP A 325 -9.50 -8.14 -26.66
CA ASP A 325 -9.12 -6.83 -27.22
C ASP A 325 -8.58 -5.91 -26.14
N VAL A 326 -9.09 -6.06 -24.92
CA VAL A 326 -8.63 -5.37 -23.70
C VAL A 326 -7.17 -5.74 -23.40
N LEU A 327 -6.79 -7.02 -23.46
CA LEU A 327 -5.38 -7.45 -23.31
C LEU A 327 -4.46 -6.92 -24.42
N VAL A 328 -4.98 -6.74 -25.65
CA VAL A 328 -4.25 -6.20 -26.79
C VAL A 328 -4.02 -4.70 -26.65
N GLU A 329 -5.05 -3.93 -26.30
CA GLU A 329 -4.93 -2.50 -25.98
C GLU A 329 -4.01 -2.30 -24.77
N TYR A 330 -4.06 -3.19 -23.78
CA TYR A 330 -3.12 -3.19 -22.65
C TYR A 330 -1.68 -3.53 -23.03
N GLY A 331 -1.48 -4.45 -23.98
CA GLY A 331 -0.18 -4.74 -24.56
C GLY A 331 0.47 -3.50 -25.21
N SER A 332 -0.34 -2.58 -25.73
CA SER A 332 0.12 -1.32 -26.34
C SER A 332 0.45 -0.20 -25.33
N MET A 333 -0.01 -0.30 -24.07
CA MET A 333 0.13 0.75 -23.03
C MET A 333 1.57 1.09 -22.60
N VAL A 334 2.56 0.24 -22.88
CA VAL A 334 3.86 0.27 -22.16
C VAL A 334 4.97 1.03 -22.91
N GLN A 335 4.67 1.63 -24.06
CA GLN A 335 5.55 2.63 -24.67
C GLN A 335 4.97 4.03 -24.49
N GLN A 336 5.01 4.57 -23.26
CA GLN A 336 5.07 6.01 -22.93
C GLN A 336 4.76 6.22 -21.44
N VAL A 337 5.78 6.05 -20.60
CA VAL A 337 5.96 6.89 -19.40
C VAL A 337 7.44 7.26 -19.40
N ASP A 338 7.86 8.02 -20.43
CA ASP A 338 9.17 8.63 -20.45
C ASP A 338 9.14 9.91 -19.61
N SER A 339 9.99 9.90 -18.58
CA SER A 339 10.75 11.04 -18.05
C SER A 339 10.03 12.39 -17.90
N ASP A 340 9.40 12.63 -16.75
CA ASP A 340 9.17 13.99 -16.23
C ASP A 340 9.71 14.20 -14.81
N SER A 341 10.63 13.34 -14.34
CA SER A 341 11.37 13.57 -13.08
C SER A 341 12.88 13.78 -13.25
N ALA A 342 13.36 13.94 -14.49
CA ALA A 342 14.79 14.08 -14.78
C ALA A 342 15.22 15.52 -15.11
N THR A 343 14.72 16.54 -14.41
CA THR A 343 15.39 17.86 -14.36
C THR A 343 15.19 18.55 -13.02
N ALA A 344 16.04 18.23 -12.04
CA ALA A 344 16.55 19.17 -11.03
C ALA A 344 17.63 18.49 -10.17
N ARG A 345 18.78 18.20 -10.78
CA ARG A 345 20.05 18.17 -10.05
C ARG A 345 20.87 19.36 -10.55
N ASP A 346 20.67 20.52 -9.94
CA ASP A 346 21.78 21.40 -9.60
C ASP A 346 21.38 22.44 -8.55
N GLY A 347 22.30 22.71 -7.63
CA GLY A 347 22.50 24.03 -7.01
C GLY A 347 21.37 24.71 -6.22
N THR A 348 21.60 24.74 -4.90
CA THR A 348 21.29 25.88 -4.00
C THR A 348 19.93 25.88 -3.29
N MET A 349 20.00 25.48 -2.02
CA MET A 349 19.03 25.78 -0.97
C MET A 349 18.93 27.31 -0.80
N VAL A 350 17.83 27.92 -1.21
CA VAL A 350 17.49 29.31 -0.86
C VAL A 350 16.22 29.28 -0.02
N CYS A 351 16.40 29.36 1.30
CA CYS A 351 15.30 29.68 2.21
C CYS A 351 14.82 31.10 1.91
N ALA A 352 13.61 31.23 1.37
CA ALA A 352 12.93 32.51 1.25
C ALA A 352 12.54 33.01 2.65
N LYS A 353 13.29 33.98 3.17
CA LYS A 353 12.84 34.89 4.22
C LYS A 353 11.61 35.63 3.70
N ARG A 354 10.46 35.50 4.37
CA ARG A 354 9.39 36.50 4.29
C ARG A 354 9.49 37.40 5.51
N GLY A 355 9.80 38.67 5.23
CA GLY A 355 9.76 39.76 6.21
C GLY A 355 8.32 40.14 6.53
N CYS A 356 8.12 40.52 7.78
CA CYS A 356 7.01 41.36 8.21
C CYS A 356 7.64 42.62 8.78
N ASP A 357 7.54 43.73 8.05
CA ASP A 357 7.87 45.05 8.58
C ASP A 357 6.64 45.61 9.31
N ASP A 358 6.93 46.05 10.54
CA ASP A 358 6.54 47.30 11.18
C ASP A 358 5.05 47.65 11.39
N LYS A 359 4.70 47.69 12.69
CA LYS A 359 4.19 48.93 13.29
C LYS A 359 4.86 49.21 14.63
N GLU A 360 5.58 50.33 14.67
CA GLU A 360 6.11 50.99 15.87
C GLU A 360 5.00 51.43 16.84
N ALA A 361 5.29 51.38 18.14
CA ALA A 361 4.96 52.45 19.09
C ALA A 361 5.79 52.31 20.39
N GLY A 362 6.87 53.09 20.48
CA GLY A 362 7.32 53.89 21.63
C GLY A 362 7.64 53.26 23.02
N PRO A 363 8.68 53.75 23.74
CA PRO A 363 9.25 53.10 24.91
C PRO A 363 8.74 53.67 26.25
N SER A 364 8.76 52.87 27.33
CA SER A 364 8.94 53.38 28.69
C SER A 364 9.21 52.26 29.69
N ASN A 365 10.11 52.57 30.62
CA ASN A 365 10.60 51.83 31.79
C ASN A 365 9.49 51.25 32.68
N ASP A 366 9.79 50.12 33.34
CA ASP A 366 10.02 50.06 34.80
C ASP A 366 10.00 48.60 35.29
N TRP A 367 11.04 48.22 36.05
CA TRP A 367 10.98 47.10 37.00
C TRP A 367 10.24 47.57 38.26
N PRO A 368 9.53 46.68 38.96
CA PRO A 368 10.11 46.29 40.25
C PRO A 368 9.92 44.80 40.63
N ASN A 369 10.77 44.48 41.61
CA ASN A 369 10.96 43.27 42.38
C ASN A 369 9.72 42.63 43.06
N GLU A 370 9.95 41.37 43.45
CA GLU A 370 9.43 40.63 44.62
C GLU A 370 7.95 40.22 44.66
N GLU A 371 7.70 38.91 44.72
CA GLU A 371 7.37 38.25 46.00
C GLU A 371 7.32 36.71 45.89
N LYS A 372 7.76 36.06 46.97
CA LYS A 372 7.87 34.62 47.17
C LYS A 372 6.64 34.07 47.91
N SER A 373 6.09 32.97 47.38
CA SER A 373 5.46 31.79 48.06
C SER A 373 4.19 32.01 48.90
N PRO A 374 3.51 30.97 49.44
CA PRO A 374 3.58 29.51 49.22
C PRO A 374 2.18 28.91 48.85
N LYS A 375 1.93 27.63 48.54
CA LYS A 375 2.29 26.33 49.13
C LYS A 375 2.00 25.22 48.12
#